data_AF-A0A9P5NQT0-F1
#
_entry.id   AF-A0A9P5NQT0-F1
#
_cell.length_a   1.000
_cell.length_b   1.000
_cell.length_c   1.000
_cell.angle_alpha   90.00
_cell.angle_beta   90.00
_cell.angle_gamma   90.00
#
_symmetry.space_group_name_H-M   'P 1'
#
loop_
_entity.id
_entity.type
_entity.pdbx_description
1 polymer ?
#
loop_
_entity_poly.entity_id
_entity_poly.type
_entity_poly.pdbx_seq_one_letter_code
_entity_poly.pdbx_strand_id
1 'polypeptide(L)'
;MKMATPDTVHNEEPEVIVIKDELQEVETTALRALENGKKNGRMVVEVVVDTYANFLKRKKEDLEKVKKLINPKAQKIEKMKIKFEHVMDRLGSAALDAYPIALDLATLEATVSRAFMSSTYGGNMQMTFPNIGDEHLAKHGLNDFMYLNTLYQPNAPQVPGCSGLFFDTEIDSRWPGKWRVFTRLSSGAWLFVGFYEVNPTRPLTKEDWASLDPQVQRTWAYQIRKKSWGGYFCARVVARQELGRKPTRAEWMGVFNDKRHLRATPEDIRRSLATGEEQLAVSTMKCVGYDEDFQRRLCEQEKRSRRPKNRS
;
A
#
# COMPACT_ATOMS: atom_id res chain seq x y z
N MET A 1 72.00 -12.47 2.25
CA MET A 1 73.09 -11.48 2.05
C MET A 1 72.85 -10.76 0.73
N LYS A 2 72.23 -9.57 0.79
CA LYS A 2 72.48 -8.38 -0.03
C LYS A 2 71.45 -7.32 0.41
N MET A 3 72.00 -6.27 1.02
CA MET A 3 71.31 -5.03 1.39
C MET A 3 71.03 -4.20 0.13
N ALA A 4 69.94 -3.44 0.14
CA ALA A 4 69.83 -2.17 -0.58
C ALA A 4 68.74 -1.31 0.11
N THR A 5 68.98 -0.01 0.05
CA THR A 5 68.54 1.10 0.92
C THR A 5 67.12 1.64 0.62
N PRO A 6 66.58 2.49 1.53
CA PRO A 6 65.21 3.02 1.46
C PRO A 6 65.17 4.35 0.71
N ASP A 7 64.13 4.55 -0.11
CA ASP A 7 63.89 5.82 -0.78
C ASP A 7 62.44 6.31 -0.59
N THR A 8 62.40 7.56 -0.15
CA THR A 8 61.40 8.63 -0.37
C THR A 8 59.95 8.43 0.09
N VAL A 9 59.66 9.07 1.22
CA VAL A 9 58.32 9.49 1.67
C VAL A 9 57.81 10.58 0.75
N HIS A 10 56.80 10.27 -0.07
CA HIS A 10 55.99 11.29 -0.74
C HIS A 10 54.84 11.71 0.18
N ASN A 11 54.84 13.01 0.47
CA ASN A 11 53.83 13.72 1.22
C ASN A 11 52.68 14.05 0.25
N GLU A 12 51.64 13.23 0.23
CA GLU A 12 50.42 13.50 -0.55
C GLU A 12 49.39 14.18 0.36
N GLU A 13 49.09 15.44 0.04
CA GLU A 13 48.01 16.21 0.63
C GLU A 13 46.64 15.58 0.29
N PRO A 14 45.62 15.71 1.16
CA PRO A 14 44.31 15.11 0.91
C PRO A 14 43.59 15.78 -0.25
N GLU A 15 43.21 14.99 -1.28
CA GLU A 15 42.30 15.41 -2.34
C GLU A 15 40.93 15.80 -1.76
N VAL A 16 40.58 17.08 -1.89
CA VAL A 16 39.25 17.59 -1.63
C VAL A 16 38.36 17.27 -2.83
N ILE A 17 37.52 16.25 -2.70
CA ILE A 17 36.47 15.95 -3.69
C ILE A 17 35.34 16.96 -3.51
N VAL A 18 35.30 17.99 -4.37
CA VAL A 18 34.16 18.88 -4.52
C VAL A 18 33.14 18.21 -5.44
N ILE A 19 32.08 17.63 -4.86
CA ILE A 19 30.92 17.18 -5.63
C ILE A 19 30.14 18.44 -6.04
N LYS A 20 30.28 18.85 -7.30
CA LYS A 20 29.34 19.78 -7.94
C LYS A 20 28.11 18.98 -8.36
N ASP A 21 26.97 19.26 -7.72
CA ASP A 21 25.67 18.78 -8.18
C ASP A 21 25.37 19.45 -9.54
N GLU A 22 25.59 18.69 -10.62
CA GLU A 22 25.07 19.03 -11.95
C GLU A 22 23.59 18.67 -12.01
N LEU A 23 22.73 19.68 -11.88
CA LEU A 23 21.31 19.59 -12.22
C LEU A 23 21.16 19.37 -13.73
N GLN A 24 20.96 18.12 -14.15
CA GLN A 24 20.65 17.78 -15.54
C GLN A 24 19.25 18.26 -15.94
N GLU A 25 19.25 19.32 -16.76
CA GLU A 25 18.46 19.53 -17.98
C GLU A 25 17.05 18.91 -18.07
N VAL A 26 16.05 19.56 -17.46
CA VAL A 26 14.64 19.50 -17.94
C VAL A 26 14.04 20.91 -18.05
N GLU A 27 14.86 21.92 -18.34
CA GLU A 27 14.42 23.33 -18.34
C GLU A 27 14.59 24.04 -19.70
N THR A 28 14.78 23.31 -20.79
CA THR A 28 15.12 23.92 -22.09
C THR A 28 13.92 24.35 -22.95
N THR A 29 12.68 24.02 -22.56
CA THR A 29 11.48 24.47 -23.30
C THR A 29 10.89 25.76 -22.72
N ALA A 30 10.95 25.95 -21.40
CA ALA A 30 10.46 27.16 -20.73
C ALA A 30 11.39 28.37 -20.95
N LEU A 31 12.71 28.15 -20.95
CA LEU A 31 13.70 29.20 -21.19
C LEU A 31 13.66 29.74 -22.62
N ARG A 32 13.38 28.91 -23.63
CA ARG A 32 13.27 29.36 -25.03
C ARG A 32 12.00 30.19 -25.31
N ALA A 33 10.95 30.05 -24.49
CA ALA A 33 9.76 30.88 -24.58
C ALA A 33 9.95 32.28 -23.97
N LEU A 34 10.95 32.48 -23.10
CA LEU A 34 11.25 33.76 -22.46
C LEU A 34 12.03 34.73 -23.36
N GLU A 35 12.80 34.23 -24.33
CA GLU A 35 13.70 35.09 -25.13
C GLU A 35 13.01 35.78 -26.31
N ASN A 36 11.86 35.30 -26.77
CA ASN A 36 11.19 35.81 -27.96
C ASN A 36 9.79 36.36 -27.65
N GLY A 37 9.70 37.44 -26.87
CA GLY A 37 8.48 38.24 -26.85
C GLY A 37 8.26 39.17 -25.66
N LYS A 38 8.64 40.44 -25.82
CA LYS A 38 7.94 41.64 -25.30
C LYS A 38 7.58 41.73 -23.80
N LYS A 39 8.22 42.74 -23.18
CA LYS A 39 7.82 43.56 -22.02
C LYS A 39 8.01 42.93 -20.64
N ASN A 40 8.86 43.61 -19.86
CA ASN A 40 9.15 43.48 -18.43
C ASN A 40 7.89 43.31 -17.55
N GLY A 41 7.31 42.10 -17.54
CA GLY A 41 6.42 41.64 -16.48
C GLY A 41 7.28 41.02 -15.38
N ARG A 42 7.44 41.73 -14.26
CA ARG A 42 8.06 41.17 -13.05
C ARG A 42 7.21 39.97 -12.62
N MET A 43 7.73 38.74 -12.76
CA MET A 43 7.05 37.56 -12.22
C MET A 43 6.99 37.71 -10.70
N VAL A 44 5.80 38.02 -10.17
CA VAL A 44 5.52 37.97 -8.75
C VAL A 44 5.17 36.53 -8.43
N VAL A 45 6.10 35.81 -7.80
CA VAL A 45 5.79 34.50 -7.21
C VAL A 45 4.97 34.76 -5.94
N GLU A 46 3.65 34.71 -6.08
CA GLU A 46 2.75 34.83 -4.94
C GLU A 46 2.74 33.49 -4.18
N VAL A 47 3.58 33.39 -3.16
CA VAL A 47 3.56 32.25 -2.24
C VAL A 47 2.39 32.46 -1.27
N VAL A 48 1.24 31.88 -1.61
CA VAL A 48 0.07 31.87 -0.73
C VAL A 48 0.35 30.93 0.45
N VAL A 49 0.90 31.49 1.53
CA VAL A 49 1.04 30.79 2.81
C VAL A 49 -0.30 30.83 3.53
N ASP A 50 -0.88 29.66 3.75
CA ASP A 50 -2.15 29.55 4.45
C ASP A 50 -1.99 30.07 5.90
N THR A 51 -2.97 30.82 6.40
CA THR A 51 -2.91 31.29 7.78
C THR A 51 -2.95 30.11 8.74
N TYR A 52 -2.31 30.23 9.91
CA TYR A 52 -2.34 29.16 10.93
C TYR A 52 -3.78 28.77 11.32
N ALA A 53 -4.69 29.76 11.37
CA ALA A 53 -6.11 29.51 11.62
C ALA A 53 -6.78 28.65 10.52
N ASN A 54 -6.48 28.93 9.24
CA ASN A 54 -6.97 28.12 8.12
C ASN A 54 -6.39 26.71 8.14
N PHE A 55 -5.10 26.57 8.45
CA PHE A 55 -4.45 25.26 8.60
C PHE A 55 -5.15 24.41 9.67
N LEU A 56 -5.41 24.98 10.85
CA LEU A 56 -6.14 24.29 11.93
C LEU A 56 -7.57 23.92 11.50
N LYS A 57 -8.25 24.80 10.77
CA LYS A 57 -9.60 24.53 10.24
C LYS A 57 -9.58 23.34 9.26
N ARG A 58 -8.70 23.34 8.27
CA ARG A 58 -8.54 22.24 7.30
C ARG A 58 -8.21 20.93 8.01
N LYS A 59 -7.28 20.95 8.98
CA LYS A 59 -6.91 19.76 9.76
C LYS A 59 -8.12 19.18 10.52
N LYS A 60 -9.00 20.04 11.04
CA LYS A 60 -10.24 19.60 11.70
C LYS A 60 -11.26 19.02 10.70
N GLU A 61 -11.38 19.62 9.52
CA GLU A 61 -12.24 19.10 8.45
C GLU A 61 -11.76 17.73 7.95
N ASP A 62 -10.46 17.59 7.70
CA ASP A 62 -9.83 16.32 7.32
C ASP A 62 -10.00 15.25 8.41
N LEU A 63 -9.93 15.64 9.69
CA LEU A 63 -10.23 14.76 10.81
C LEU A 63 -11.64 14.15 10.72
N GLU A 64 -12.63 14.97 10.39
CA GLU A 64 -14.01 14.51 10.20
C GLU A 64 -14.18 13.66 8.93
N LYS A 65 -13.50 13.99 7.83
CA LYS A 65 -13.53 13.17 6.60
C LYS A 65 -12.97 11.77 6.85
N VAL A 66 -11.83 11.66 7.53
CA VAL A 66 -11.22 10.34 7.78
C VAL A 66 -12.06 9.47 8.72
N LYS A 67 -12.78 10.06 9.68
CA LYS A 67 -13.75 9.31 10.49
C LYS A 67 -14.81 8.61 9.60
N LYS A 68 -15.21 9.24 8.49
CA LYS A 68 -16.15 8.68 7.51
C LYS A 68 -15.55 7.59 6.63
N LEU A 69 -14.22 7.40 6.60
CA LEU A 69 -13.59 6.30 5.88
C LEU A 69 -13.77 4.95 6.57
N ILE A 70 -14.20 4.94 7.84
CA ILE A 70 -14.39 3.73 8.62
C ILE A 70 -15.82 3.23 8.47
N ASN A 71 -15.97 1.99 8.05
CA ASN A 71 -17.26 1.33 8.02
C ASN A 71 -17.53 0.66 9.37
N PRO A 72 -18.60 1.01 10.09
CA PRO A 72 -18.90 0.42 11.40
C PRO A 72 -19.22 -1.08 11.32
N LYS A 73 -19.60 -1.60 10.15
CA LYS A 73 -19.86 -3.03 9.91
C LYS A 73 -18.58 -3.85 9.72
N ALA A 74 -17.42 -3.21 9.53
CA ALA A 74 -16.16 -3.89 9.26
C ALA A 74 -15.56 -4.53 10.53
N GLN A 75 -15.51 -5.86 10.56
CA GLN A 75 -14.75 -6.64 11.51
C GLN A 75 -13.26 -6.47 11.26
N LYS A 76 -12.52 -6.05 12.29
CA LYS A 76 -11.09 -5.78 12.20
C LYS A 76 -10.38 -6.25 13.46
N ILE A 77 -9.10 -6.52 13.32
CA ILE A 77 -8.24 -6.65 14.49
C ILE A 77 -7.88 -5.21 14.87
N GLU A 78 -8.60 -4.62 15.84
CA GLU A 78 -8.36 -3.22 16.27
C GLU A 78 -6.89 -2.97 16.60
N LYS A 79 -6.24 -4.01 17.16
CA LYS A 79 -4.82 -4.05 17.50
C LYS A 79 -3.88 -4.17 16.28
N MET A 80 -4.35 -3.97 15.06
CA MET A 80 -3.49 -3.78 13.87
C MET A 80 -3.64 -2.38 13.27
N LYS A 81 -4.59 -1.58 13.76
CA LYS A 81 -4.90 -0.28 13.21
C LYS A 81 -3.73 0.68 13.48
N ILE A 82 -3.20 1.27 12.40
CA ILE A 82 -2.23 2.35 12.52
C ILE A 82 -2.95 3.63 12.93
N LYS A 83 -2.28 4.46 13.73
CA LYS A 83 -2.86 5.72 14.22
C LYS A 83 -3.25 6.61 13.05
N PHE A 84 -4.31 7.36 13.31
CA PHE A 84 -4.97 8.24 12.39
C PHE A 84 -4.03 9.26 11.72
N GLU A 85 -3.10 9.86 12.47
CA GLU A 85 -2.22 10.90 11.91
C GLU A 85 -1.34 10.34 10.79
N HIS A 86 -0.83 9.12 10.94
CA HIS A 86 -0.01 8.47 9.91
C HIS A 86 -0.82 8.13 8.65
N VAL A 87 -2.15 7.98 8.76
CA VAL A 87 -3.04 7.75 7.61
C VAL A 87 -3.26 9.05 6.85
N MET A 88 -3.55 10.15 7.55
CA MET A 88 -3.73 11.46 6.92
C MET A 88 -2.45 11.95 6.23
N ASP A 89 -1.31 11.85 6.92
CA ASP A 89 0.00 12.25 6.38
C ASP A 89 0.29 11.61 5.03
N ARG A 90 -0.12 10.34 4.86
CA ARG A 90 0.12 9.57 3.64
C ARG A 90 -0.91 9.81 2.54
N LEU A 91 -2.19 9.97 2.88
CA LEU A 91 -3.25 10.17 1.89
C LEU A 91 -3.25 11.60 1.33
N GLY A 92 -2.94 12.60 2.17
CA GLY A 92 -3.14 14.00 1.85
C GLY A 92 -4.62 14.39 1.78
N SER A 93 -4.94 15.67 1.97
CA SER A 93 -6.33 16.16 2.09
C SER A 93 -7.18 15.86 0.85
N ALA A 94 -6.59 15.94 -0.35
CA ALA A 94 -7.31 15.72 -1.62
C ALA A 94 -7.78 14.26 -1.80
N ALA A 95 -7.13 13.28 -1.17
CA ALA A 95 -7.56 11.89 -1.25
C ALA A 95 -8.68 11.56 -0.26
N LEU A 96 -9.06 12.49 0.63
CA LEU A 96 -10.11 12.26 1.64
C LEU A 96 -11.52 12.46 1.09
N ASP A 97 -11.65 13.11 -0.06
CA ASP A 97 -12.94 13.26 -0.73
C ASP A 97 -13.32 11.96 -1.44
N ALA A 98 -14.52 11.47 -1.13
CA ALA A 98 -15.03 10.25 -1.72
C ALA A 98 -15.39 10.46 -3.20
N TYR A 99 -15.14 9.45 -4.02
CA TYR A 99 -15.63 9.43 -5.40
C TYR A 99 -17.18 9.44 -5.41
N PRO A 100 -17.83 10.33 -6.20
CA PRO A 100 -19.29 10.41 -6.24
C PRO A 100 -19.91 9.18 -6.92
N ILE A 101 -20.97 8.62 -6.32
CA ILE A 101 -21.64 7.40 -6.82
C ILE A 101 -23.16 7.63 -6.81
N ALA A 102 -23.83 7.36 -7.92
CA ALA A 102 -25.27 7.61 -8.12
C ALA A 102 -26.13 6.34 -7.91
N LEU A 103 -25.82 5.58 -6.86
CA LEU A 103 -26.59 4.40 -6.45
C LEU A 103 -27.42 4.68 -5.19
N ASP A 104 -28.57 4.03 -5.09
CA ASP A 104 -29.30 3.97 -3.83
C ASP A 104 -28.47 3.20 -2.77
N LEU A 105 -28.68 3.54 -1.50
CA LEU A 105 -27.88 2.99 -0.40
C LEU A 105 -27.97 1.46 -0.31
N ALA A 106 -29.12 0.86 -0.64
CA ALA A 106 -29.31 -0.58 -0.54
C ALA A 106 -28.49 -1.33 -1.62
N THR A 107 -28.44 -0.79 -2.84
CA THR A 107 -27.57 -1.32 -3.90
C THR A 107 -26.09 -1.05 -3.59
N LEU A 108 -25.76 0.15 -3.11
CA LEU A 108 -24.38 0.56 -2.83
C LEU A 108 -23.73 -0.24 -1.70
N GLU A 109 -24.47 -0.52 -0.62
CA GLU A 109 -23.98 -1.28 0.54
C GLU A 109 -24.19 -2.80 0.42
N ALA A 110 -24.74 -3.28 -0.70
CA ALA A 110 -24.94 -4.70 -0.92
C ALA A 110 -23.60 -5.43 -0.91
N THR A 111 -23.58 -6.56 -0.20
CA THR A 111 -22.40 -7.42 -0.09
C THR A 111 -22.62 -8.75 -0.78
N VAL A 112 -21.53 -9.32 -1.24
CA VAL A 112 -21.47 -10.65 -1.86
C VAL A 112 -20.54 -11.55 -1.07
N SER A 113 -20.66 -12.87 -1.26
CA SER A 113 -19.71 -13.80 -0.67
C SER A 113 -18.46 -13.99 -1.53
N ARG A 114 -17.32 -14.30 -0.90
CA ARG A 114 -16.09 -14.67 -1.64
C ARG A 114 -16.28 -15.95 -2.46
N ALA A 115 -17.10 -16.88 -1.96
CA ALA A 115 -17.43 -18.12 -2.65
C ALA A 115 -18.20 -17.82 -3.95
N PHE A 116 -19.21 -16.95 -3.89
CA PHE A 116 -19.93 -16.48 -5.07
C PHE A 116 -19.00 -15.80 -6.08
N MET A 117 -18.11 -14.92 -5.63
CA MET A 117 -17.16 -14.26 -6.52
C MET A 117 -16.25 -15.28 -7.21
N SER A 118 -15.70 -16.22 -6.44
CA SER A 118 -14.83 -17.28 -6.98
C SER A 118 -15.56 -18.17 -7.99
N SER A 119 -16.81 -18.56 -7.72
CA SER A 119 -17.59 -19.41 -8.63
C SER A 119 -18.09 -18.69 -9.88
N THR A 120 -18.32 -17.38 -9.81
CA THR A 120 -18.93 -16.61 -10.89
C THR A 120 -17.90 -15.92 -11.77
N TYR A 121 -16.88 -15.33 -11.13
CA TYR A 121 -15.85 -14.51 -11.76
C TYR A 121 -14.45 -15.16 -11.72
N GLY A 122 -14.31 -16.35 -11.12
CA GLY A 122 -13.05 -17.07 -11.01
C GLY A 122 -12.14 -16.58 -9.88
N GLY A 123 -10.90 -17.07 -9.88
CA GLY A 123 -9.95 -16.82 -8.81
C GLY A 123 -10.19 -17.67 -7.57
N ASN A 124 -9.35 -17.49 -6.54
CA ASN A 124 -9.47 -18.24 -5.29
C ASN A 124 -10.06 -17.41 -4.14
N MET A 125 -10.41 -18.10 -3.05
CA MET A 125 -11.10 -17.50 -1.91
C MET A 125 -10.19 -16.76 -0.91
N GLN A 126 -8.87 -16.78 -1.10
CA GLN A 126 -7.91 -16.35 -0.07
C GLN A 126 -6.97 -15.22 -0.51
N MET A 127 -6.57 -15.21 -1.79
CA MET A 127 -5.60 -14.25 -2.32
C MET A 127 -6.20 -12.86 -2.43
N THR A 128 -5.36 -11.87 -2.13
CA THR A 128 -5.64 -10.44 -2.35
C THR A 128 -5.79 -10.15 -3.84
N PHE A 129 -4.85 -10.63 -4.67
CA PHE A 129 -4.83 -10.47 -6.12
C PHE A 129 -4.98 -11.85 -6.78
N PRO A 130 -6.19 -12.41 -6.87
CA PRO A 130 -6.38 -13.74 -7.44
C PRO A 130 -6.14 -13.73 -8.97
N ASN A 131 -5.42 -14.74 -9.47
CA ASN A 131 -5.38 -15.03 -10.89
C ASN A 131 -6.74 -15.59 -11.34
N ILE A 132 -7.34 -15.00 -12.36
CA ILE A 132 -8.59 -15.49 -12.94
C ILE A 132 -8.26 -16.50 -14.04
N GLY A 133 -8.92 -17.66 -14.01
CA GLY A 133 -8.67 -18.74 -14.99
C GLY A 133 -9.27 -18.42 -16.36
N ASP A 134 -8.68 -19.00 -17.40
CA ASP A 134 -9.01 -18.72 -18.81
C ASP A 134 -10.49 -18.90 -19.15
N GLU A 135 -11.17 -19.90 -18.55
CA GLU A 135 -12.60 -20.14 -18.76
C GLU A 135 -13.46 -18.94 -18.31
N HIS A 136 -13.12 -18.34 -17.15
CA HIS A 136 -13.81 -17.16 -16.64
C HIS A 136 -13.45 -15.92 -17.44
N LEU A 137 -12.18 -15.77 -17.81
CA LEU A 137 -11.74 -14.69 -18.69
C LEU A 137 -12.45 -14.70 -20.04
N ALA A 138 -12.63 -15.87 -20.65
CA ALA A 138 -13.38 -16.01 -21.90
C ALA A 138 -14.86 -15.60 -21.76
N LYS A 139 -15.45 -15.77 -20.57
CA LYS A 139 -16.86 -15.44 -20.30
C LYS A 139 -17.11 -13.95 -20.07
N HIS A 140 -16.23 -13.27 -19.33
CA HIS A 140 -16.48 -11.89 -18.91
C HIS A 140 -15.31 -10.92 -19.11
N GLY A 141 -14.10 -11.41 -19.43
CA GLY A 141 -12.94 -10.57 -19.72
C GLY A 141 -12.41 -9.74 -18.54
N LEU A 142 -12.71 -10.13 -17.30
CA LEU A 142 -12.36 -9.35 -16.09
C LEU A 142 -11.21 -10.04 -15.35
N ASN A 143 -10.09 -9.35 -15.17
CA ASN A 143 -8.88 -9.89 -14.53
C ASN A 143 -8.27 -8.94 -13.47
N ASP A 144 -9.02 -7.94 -13.04
CA ASP A 144 -8.54 -6.79 -12.27
C ASP A 144 -9.12 -6.78 -10.85
N PHE A 145 -9.32 -7.95 -10.23
CA PHE A 145 -9.91 -8.01 -8.90
C PHE A 145 -8.87 -7.91 -7.78
N MET A 146 -9.21 -7.16 -6.73
CA MET A 146 -8.42 -7.03 -5.51
C MET A 146 -9.32 -7.19 -4.28
N TYR A 147 -8.92 -8.04 -3.33
CA TYR A 147 -9.73 -8.44 -2.18
C TYR A 147 -9.02 -8.14 -0.86
N LEU A 148 -9.45 -7.08 -0.20
CA LEU A 148 -8.86 -6.59 1.03
C LEU A 148 -9.58 -7.16 2.26
N ASN A 149 -8.82 -7.87 3.08
CA ASN A 149 -9.33 -8.40 4.34
C ASN A 149 -9.02 -7.41 5.48
N THR A 150 -10.04 -6.73 5.99
CA THR A 150 -9.93 -5.72 7.06
C THR A 150 -9.34 -6.23 8.37
N LEU A 151 -9.30 -7.56 8.58
CA LEU A 151 -8.58 -8.14 9.71
C LEU A 151 -7.08 -7.84 9.65
N TYR A 152 -6.50 -7.78 8.45
CA TYR A 152 -5.07 -7.57 8.21
C TYR A 152 -4.78 -6.22 7.53
N GLN A 153 -5.81 -5.60 6.95
CA GLN A 153 -5.75 -4.30 6.28
C GLN A 153 -6.77 -3.34 6.92
N PRO A 154 -6.61 -2.97 8.20
CA PRO A 154 -7.61 -2.20 8.94
C PRO A 154 -7.78 -0.75 8.46
N ASN A 155 -6.89 -0.27 7.59
CA ASN A 155 -6.97 1.05 6.97
C ASN A 155 -7.26 0.97 5.46
N ALA A 156 -7.59 -0.21 4.92
CA ALA A 156 -8.09 -0.34 3.55
C ALA A 156 -9.36 0.49 3.33
N PRO A 157 -9.68 0.85 2.07
CA PRO A 157 -10.99 1.41 1.70
C PRO A 157 -12.13 0.55 2.26
N GLN A 158 -12.99 1.09 3.12
CA GLN A 158 -14.10 0.35 3.76
C GLN A 158 -15.48 0.87 3.37
N VAL A 159 -15.51 2.06 2.77
CA VAL A 159 -16.71 2.75 2.32
C VAL A 159 -16.57 2.97 0.81
N PRO A 160 -17.63 2.74 0.01
CA PRO A 160 -17.56 2.92 -1.43
C PRO A 160 -17.09 4.33 -1.82
N GLY A 161 -16.16 4.41 -2.76
CA GLY A 161 -15.59 5.67 -3.23
C GLY A 161 -14.52 6.29 -2.33
N CYS A 162 -14.36 5.83 -1.09
CA CYS A 162 -13.43 6.40 -0.12
C CYS A 162 -12.01 5.84 -0.25
N SER A 163 -10.99 6.70 -0.16
CA SER A 163 -9.60 6.27 -0.17
C SER A 163 -9.19 5.48 1.09
N GLY A 164 -8.05 4.81 1.01
CA GLY A 164 -7.46 4.07 2.14
C GLY A 164 -5.99 3.73 1.91
N LEU A 165 -5.44 2.93 2.81
CA LEU A 165 -4.07 2.43 2.74
C LEU A 165 -4.04 0.92 2.56
N PHE A 166 -3.01 0.47 1.86
CA PHE A 166 -2.67 -0.94 1.74
C PHE A 166 -1.26 -1.17 2.27
N PHE A 167 -1.11 -2.13 3.19
CA PHE A 167 0.17 -2.51 3.76
C PHE A 167 0.67 -3.80 3.12
N ASP A 168 1.96 -3.85 2.82
CA ASP A 168 2.59 -5.05 2.26
C ASP A 168 3.93 -5.30 2.97
N THR A 169 4.40 -6.53 2.91
CA THR A 169 5.71 -6.95 3.40
C THR A 169 6.81 -6.78 2.36
N GLU A 170 6.47 -6.37 1.14
CA GLU A 170 7.39 -6.19 0.03
C GLU A 170 7.44 -4.72 -0.40
N ILE A 171 8.59 -4.05 -0.25
CA ILE A 171 8.76 -2.62 -0.54
C ILE A 171 8.68 -2.33 -2.04
N ASP A 172 9.14 -3.27 -2.86
CA ASP A 172 9.19 -3.12 -4.32
C ASP A 172 7.95 -3.63 -5.04
N SER A 173 6.92 -4.06 -4.30
CA SER A 173 5.64 -4.48 -4.87
C SER A 173 5.00 -3.30 -5.62
N ARG A 174 4.88 -3.45 -6.94
CA ARG A 174 4.10 -2.54 -7.77
C ARG A 174 2.84 -3.25 -8.23
N TRP A 175 1.72 -2.57 -8.08
CA TRP A 175 0.40 -3.06 -8.47
C TRP A 175 -0.18 -2.14 -9.55
N PRO A 176 0.47 -2.06 -10.73
CA PRO A 176 0.09 -1.11 -11.75
C PRO A 176 -1.35 -1.34 -12.22
N GLY A 177 -1.97 -0.27 -12.69
CA GLY A 177 -3.32 -0.31 -13.24
C GLY A 177 -4.42 -0.04 -12.22
N LYS A 178 -5.64 -0.32 -12.67
CA LYS A 178 -6.88 -0.04 -11.98
C LYS A 178 -7.50 -1.35 -11.51
N TRP A 179 -7.87 -1.43 -10.24
CA TRP A 179 -8.35 -2.66 -9.60
C TRP A 179 -9.79 -2.52 -9.10
N ARG A 180 -10.65 -3.49 -9.41
CA ARG A 180 -11.95 -3.69 -8.74
C ARG A 180 -11.72 -4.17 -7.32
N VAL A 181 -11.85 -3.26 -6.36
CA VAL A 181 -11.57 -3.55 -4.96
C VAL A 181 -12.82 -4.01 -4.24
N PHE A 182 -12.69 -5.13 -3.54
CA PHE A 182 -13.65 -5.64 -2.58
C PHE A 182 -13.03 -5.61 -1.19
N THR A 183 -13.78 -5.11 -0.22
CA THR A 183 -13.37 -5.09 1.17
C THR A 183 -14.26 -6.01 1.99
N ARG A 184 -13.63 -6.89 2.76
CA ARG A 184 -14.35 -7.78 3.68
C ARG A 184 -14.92 -6.96 4.83
N LEU A 185 -16.22 -6.97 5.02
CA LEU A 185 -16.85 -6.41 6.22
C LEU A 185 -16.95 -7.46 7.32
N SER A 186 -17.27 -8.70 6.98
CA SER A 186 -17.32 -9.80 7.95
C SER A 186 -17.13 -11.14 7.24
N SER A 187 -17.28 -12.26 7.96
CA SER A 187 -17.28 -13.57 7.29
C SER A 187 -18.42 -13.66 6.27
N GLY A 188 -18.08 -13.97 5.02
CA GLY A 188 -19.07 -14.10 3.94
C GLY A 188 -19.63 -12.79 3.38
N ALA A 189 -19.25 -11.62 3.91
CA ALA A 189 -19.73 -10.32 3.43
C ALA A 189 -18.57 -9.48 2.88
N TRP A 190 -18.52 -9.33 1.56
CA TRP A 190 -17.55 -8.54 0.82
C TRP A 190 -18.27 -7.42 0.08
N LEU A 191 -17.84 -6.19 0.32
CA LEU A 191 -18.40 -4.99 -0.27
C LEU A 191 -17.54 -4.55 -1.45
N PHE A 192 -18.14 -4.32 -2.61
CA PHE A 192 -17.46 -3.66 -3.72
C PHE A 192 -17.34 -2.16 -3.42
N VAL A 193 -16.11 -1.68 -3.27
CA VAL A 193 -15.85 -0.30 -2.84
C VAL A 193 -15.42 0.64 -3.97
N GLY A 194 -15.32 0.11 -5.20
CA GLY A 194 -15.00 0.86 -6.42
C GLY A 194 -13.73 0.39 -7.11
N PHE A 195 -13.23 1.23 -8.01
CA PHE A 195 -11.98 1.02 -8.71
C PHE A 195 -10.86 1.87 -8.13
N TYR A 196 -9.71 1.26 -7.88
CA TYR A 196 -8.59 1.93 -7.22
C TYR A 196 -7.30 1.81 -8.01
N GLU A 197 -6.53 2.88 -7.96
CA GLU A 197 -5.09 2.84 -8.22
C GLU A 197 -4.36 2.61 -6.89
N VAL A 198 -3.34 1.76 -6.92
CA VAL A 198 -2.50 1.43 -5.75
C VAL A 198 -1.12 2.02 -5.98
N ASN A 199 -0.88 3.16 -5.33
CA ASN A 199 0.35 3.92 -5.53
C ASN A 199 1.27 3.76 -4.31
N PRO A 200 2.49 3.23 -4.48
CA PRO A 200 3.45 3.16 -3.39
C PRO A 200 3.71 4.54 -2.79
N THR A 201 3.81 4.60 -1.46
CA THR A 201 4.23 5.78 -0.71
C THR A 201 5.39 5.41 0.21
N ARG A 202 5.87 6.36 1.01
CA ARG A 202 6.94 6.14 1.98
C ARG A 202 6.57 4.95 2.89
N PRO A 203 7.42 3.90 2.93
CA PRO A 203 7.25 2.79 3.86
C PRO A 203 7.15 3.27 5.31
N LEU A 204 6.69 2.39 6.19
CA LEU A 204 6.68 2.67 7.61
C LEU A 204 8.12 2.72 8.12
N THR A 205 8.57 3.90 8.51
CA THR A 205 9.92 4.11 9.06
C THR A 205 10.06 3.48 10.45
N LYS A 206 11.30 3.36 10.94
CA LYS A 206 11.54 2.89 12.31
C LYS A 206 10.90 3.82 13.34
N GLU A 207 10.86 5.12 13.07
CA GLU A 207 10.20 6.13 13.91
C GLU A 207 8.68 5.96 13.87
N ASP A 208 8.10 5.78 12.68
CA ASP A 208 6.66 5.49 12.54
C ASP A 208 6.29 4.18 13.26
N TRP A 209 7.14 3.16 13.17
CA TRP A 209 6.92 1.88 13.85
C TRP A 209 7.01 2.04 15.37
N ALA A 210 8.03 2.75 15.86
CA ALA A 210 8.24 3.01 17.28
C ALA A 210 7.11 3.83 17.91
N SER A 211 6.43 4.68 17.14
CA SER A 211 5.27 5.46 17.61
C SER A 211 3.97 4.65 17.75
N LEU A 212 3.91 3.45 17.16
CA LEU A 212 2.76 2.56 17.27
C LEU A 212 2.60 2.03 18.69
N ASP A 213 1.36 1.71 19.05
CA ASP A 213 1.09 1.01 20.31
C ASP A 213 1.87 -0.34 20.36
N PRO A 214 2.51 -0.70 21.49
CA PRO A 214 3.26 -1.95 21.59
C PRO A 214 2.45 -3.21 21.28
N GLN A 215 1.14 -3.19 21.51
CA GLN A 215 0.23 -4.26 21.11
C GLN A 215 0.04 -4.31 19.60
N VAL A 216 0.03 -3.15 18.91
CA VAL A 216 -0.02 -3.08 17.45
C VAL A 216 1.23 -3.68 16.82
N GLN A 217 2.41 -3.30 17.33
CA GLN A 217 3.68 -3.88 16.88
C GLN A 217 3.71 -5.40 17.03
N ARG A 218 3.33 -5.92 18.22
CA ARG A 218 3.27 -7.37 18.50
C ARG A 218 2.30 -8.09 17.58
N THR A 219 1.13 -7.49 17.31
CA THR A 219 0.10 -8.13 16.49
C THR A 219 0.54 -8.20 15.03
N TRP A 220 1.13 -7.13 14.48
CA TRP A 220 1.72 -7.14 13.14
C TRP A 220 2.80 -8.21 13.01
N ALA A 221 3.78 -8.23 13.93
CA ALA A 221 4.85 -9.21 13.88
C ALA A 221 4.33 -10.66 13.98
N TYR A 222 3.32 -10.90 14.83
CA TYR A 222 2.65 -12.19 14.92
C TYR A 222 1.95 -12.58 13.62
N GLN A 223 1.21 -11.66 12.97
CA GLN A 223 0.49 -11.98 11.73
C GLN A 223 1.45 -12.20 10.56
N ILE A 224 2.51 -11.40 10.42
CA ILE A 224 3.58 -11.61 9.42
C ILE A 224 4.15 -13.02 9.59
N ARG A 225 4.48 -13.43 10.83
CA ARG A 225 5.01 -14.77 11.08
C ARG A 225 4.01 -15.87 10.75
N LYS A 226 2.73 -15.68 11.12
CA LYS A 226 1.70 -16.71 11.06
C LYS A 226 1.16 -16.93 9.65
N LYS A 227 1.12 -15.89 8.82
CA LYS A 227 0.44 -15.91 7.53
C LYS A 227 1.42 -16.13 6.39
N SER A 228 0.98 -16.85 5.36
CA SER A 228 1.80 -17.18 4.21
C SER A 228 2.33 -15.95 3.47
N TRP A 229 1.57 -14.84 3.46
CA TRP A 229 2.01 -13.58 2.85
C TRP A 229 3.25 -12.98 3.52
N GLY A 230 3.53 -13.28 4.78
CA GLY A 230 4.75 -12.82 5.46
C GLY A 230 5.95 -13.76 5.29
N GLY A 231 5.85 -14.80 4.47
CA GLY A 231 6.87 -15.82 4.32
C GLY A 231 8.22 -15.27 3.81
N TYR A 232 8.19 -14.43 2.77
CA TYR A 232 9.40 -13.78 2.23
C TYR A 232 10.02 -12.79 3.22
N PHE A 233 9.19 -12.05 3.96
CA PHE A 233 9.66 -11.21 5.06
C PHE A 233 10.42 -12.03 6.10
N CYS A 234 9.85 -13.14 6.56
CA CYS A 234 10.50 -14.04 7.51
C CYS A 234 11.82 -14.60 6.95
N ALA A 235 11.87 -14.89 5.65
CA ALA A 235 13.07 -15.37 5.01
C ALA A 235 14.19 -14.31 5.00
N ARG A 236 13.85 -13.04 4.71
CA ARG A 236 14.82 -11.93 4.79
C ARG A 236 15.34 -11.71 6.19
N VAL A 237 14.48 -11.78 7.20
CA VAL A 237 14.87 -11.69 8.62
C VAL A 237 15.86 -12.80 8.98
N VAL A 238 15.56 -14.06 8.67
CA VAL A 238 16.45 -15.19 8.97
C VAL A 238 17.77 -15.08 8.18
N ALA A 239 17.71 -14.78 6.88
CA ALA A 239 18.91 -14.62 6.06
C ALA A 239 19.84 -13.53 6.61
N ARG A 240 19.27 -12.40 7.06
CA ARG A 240 20.05 -11.32 7.68
C ARG A 240 20.73 -11.75 8.97
N GLN A 241 20.04 -12.53 9.81
CA GLN A 241 20.63 -13.06 11.05
C GLN A 241 21.79 -14.01 10.78
N GLU A 242 21.67 -14.87 9.76
CA GLU A 242 22.73 -15.83 9.39
C GLU A 242 23.94 -15.14 8.73
N LEU A 243 23.71 -14.07 7.97
CA LEU A 243 24.76 -13.39 7.19
C LEU A 243 25.37 -12.17 7.89
N GLY A 244 24.70 -11.60 8.91
CA GLY A 244 25.13 -10.37 9.56
C GLY A 244 25.07 -9.11 8.68
N ARG A 245 24.44 -9.18 7.50
CA ARG A 245 24.30 -8.08 6.53
C ARG A 245 22.97 -8.14 5.78
N LYS A 246 22.67 -7.12 4.96
CA LYS A 246 21.51 -7.14 4.06
C LYS A 246 21.64 -8.32 3.07
N PRO A 247 20.66 -9.24 3.03
CA PRO A 247 20.68 -10.36 2.09
C PRO A 247 20.29 -9.89 0.68
N THR A 248 20.89 -10.52 -0.33
CA THR A 248 20.47 -10.44 -1.73
C THR A 248 19.21 -11.27 -1.96
N ARG A 249 18.55 -11.05 -3.11
CA ARG A 249 17.34 -11.81 -3.48
C ARG A 249 17.57 -13.32 -3.53
N ALA A 250 18.69 -13.76 -4.11
CA ALA A 250 19.02 -15.18 -4.19
C ALA A 250 19.21 -15.81 -2.81
N GLU A 251 19.87 -15.10 -1.89
CA GLU A 251 20.16 -15.60 -0.54
C GLU A 251 18.89 -15.82 0.28
N TRP A 252 18.00 -14.83 0.36
CA TRP A 252 16.76 -15.01 1.13
C TRP A 252 15.76 -15.93 0.43
N MET A 253 15.77 -16.01 -0.90
CA MET A 253 14.98 -17.03 -1.62
C MET A 253 15.46 -18.45 -1.29
N GLY A 254 16.77 -18.67 -1.13
CA GLY A 254 17.31 -19.94 -0.64
C GLY A 254 16.76 -20.29 0.74
N VAL A 255 16.79 -19.35 1.69
CA VAL A 255 16.19 -19.51 3.03
C VAL A 255 14.69 -19.83 2.96
N PHE A 256 13.97 -19.21 2.03
CA PHE A 256 12.54 -19.47 1.83
C PHE A 256 12.31 -20.91 1.32
N ASN A 257 13.01 -21.30 0.24
CA ASN A 257 12.88 -22.61 -0.40
C ASN A 257 13.28 -23.76 0.52
N ASP A 258 14.32 -23.58 1.33
CA ASP A 258 14.77 -24.54 2.35
C ASP A 258 13.80 -24.61 3.57
N LYS A 259 12.74 -23.79 3.57
CA LYS A 259 11.80 -23.63 4.69
C LYS A 259 12.44 -23.15 5.99
N ARG A 260 13.67 -22.63 5.94
CA ARG A 260 14.40 -22.07 7.10
C ARG A 260 13.76 -20.79 7.62
N HIS A 261 13.02 -20.06 6.79
CA HIS A 261 12.20 -18.91 7.19
C HIS A 261 11.20 -19.23 8.34
N LEU A 262 10.84 -20.51 8.54
CA LEU A 262 10.00 -20.94 9.66
C LEU A 262 10.69 -20.82 11.03
N ARG A 263 12.01 -20.60 11.07
CA ARG A 263 12.74 -20.34 12.32
C ARG A 263 12.51 -18.94 12.87
N ALA A 264 12.08 -17.99 12.03
CA ALA A 264 11.78 -16.64 12.46
C ALA A 264 10.75 -16.67 13.60
N THR A 265 10.96 -15.87 14.64
CA THR A 265 9.98 -15.63 15.69
C THR A 265 9.27 -14.28 15.47
N PRO A 266 8.08 -14.07 16.05
CA PRO A 266 7.47 -12.73 16.07
C PRO A 266 8.40 -11.67 16.68
N GLU A 267 9.26 -12.04 17.63
CA GLU A 267 10.19 -11.10 18.24
C GLU A 267 11.33 -10.71 17.30
N ASP A 268 11.82 -11.63 16.46
CA ASP A 268 12.79 -11.32 15.40
C ASP A 268 12.25 -10.31 14.39
N ILE A 269 11.00 -10.52 13.97
CA ILE A 269 10.30 -9.64 13.03
C ILE A 269 10.10 -8.26 13.66
N ARG A 270 9.61 -8.22 14.92
CA ARG A 270 9.38 -6.97 15.64
C ARG A 270 10.68 -6.18 15.82
N ARG A 271 11.77 -6.86 16.17
CA ARG A 271 13.11 -6.26 16.30
C ARG A 271 13.60 -5.71 14.97
N SER A 272 13.47 -6.48 13.89
CA SER A 272 13.91 -6.05 12.55
C SER A 272 13.19 -4.80 12.05
N LEU A 273 11.88 -4.68 12.33
CA LEU A 273 11.10 -3.46 12.05
C LEU A 273 11.52 -2.29 12.96
N ALA A 274 11.81 -2.56 14.24
CA ALA A 274 12.22 -1.54 15.20
C ALA A 274 13.62 -0.97 14.92
N THR A 275 14.54 -1.78 14.39
CA THR A 275 15.87 -1.33 13.96
C THR A 275 15.86 -0.70 12.56
N GLY A 276 14.78 -0.90 11.80
CA GLY A 276 14.65 -0.43 10.41
C GLY A 276 15.41 -1.29 9.39
N GLU A 277 15.87 -2.47 9.77
CA GLU A 277 16.49 -3.44 8.86
C GLU A 277 15.51 -3.96 7.81
N GLU A 278 14.25 -4.10 8.23
CA GLU A 278 13.10 -4.35 7.38
C GLU A 278 12.05 -3.25 7.62
N GLN A 279 11.17 -3.05 6.66
CA GLN A 279 10.10 -2.05 6.73
C GLN A 279 8.79 -2.62 6.19
N LEU A 280 7.67 -2.10 6.68
CA LEU A 280 6.37 -2.37 6.07
C LEU A 280 6.14 -1.40 4.92
N ALA A 281 5.91 -1.94 3.73
CA ALA A 281 5.52 -1.15 2.58
C ALA A 281 4.13 -0.58 2.81
N VAL A 282 3.92 0.65 2.33
CA VAL A 282 2.63 1.32 2.40
C VAL A 282 2.31 1.84 1.02
N SER A 283 1.08 1.60 0.57
CA SER A 283 0.53 2.19 -0.65
C SER A 283 -0.71 2.99 -0.33
N THR A 284 -0.89 4.13 -0.99
CA THR A 284 -2.15 4.84 -1.01
C THR A 284 -3.08 4.20 -2.02
N MET A 285 -4.36 4.11 -1.65
CA MET A 285 -5.42 3.61 -2.52
C MET A 285 -6.40 4.74 -2.76
N LYS A 286 -6.39 5.28 -3.98
CA LYS A 286 -7.33 6.33 -4.40
C LYS A 286 -8.41 5.73 -5.27
N CYS A 287 -9.67 6.02 -4.96
CA CYS A 287 -10.77 5.64 -5.83
C CYS A 287 -10.76 6.52 -7.09
N VAL A 288 -10.73 5.88 -8.26
CA VAL A 288 -10.69 6.53 -9.58
C VAL A 288 -11.93 6.24 -10.42
N GLY A 289 -12.91 5.54 -9.85
CA GLY A 289 -14.17 5.25 -10.51
C GLY A 289 -15.03 4.25 -9.76
N TYR A 290 -16.28 4.10 -10.18
CA TYR A 290 -17.19 3.10 -9.68
C TYR A 290 -18.01 2.52 -10.84
N ASP A 291 -18.13 1.19 -10.91
CA ASP A 291 -18.92 0.50 -11.94
C ASP A 291 -20.33 0.23 -11.41
N GLU A 292 -21.22 1.19 -11.60
CA GLU A 292 -22.59 1.12 -11.07
C GLU A 292 -23.38 -0.07 -11.65
N ASP A 293 -23.22 -0.32 -12.95
CA ASP A 293 -23.88 -1.43 -13.62
C ASP A 293 -23.34 -2.78 -13.14
N PHE A 294 -22.04 -2.88 -12.91
CA PHE A 294 -21.45 -4.07 -12.29
C PHE A 294 -22.00 -4.30 -10.89
N GLN A 295 -22.13 -3.27 -10.06
CA GLN A 295 -22.72 -3.42 -8.72
C GLN A 295 -24.18 -3.88 -8.79
N ARG A 296 -24.99 -3.33 -9.70
CA ARG A 296 -26.37 -3.78 -9.92
C ARG A 296 -26.42 -5.24 -10.36
N ARG A 297 -25.57 -5.64 -11.32
CA ARG A 297 -25.46 -7.04 -11.78
C ARG A 297 -25.02 -7.98 -10.66
N LEU A 298 -24.04 -7.60 -9.85
CA LEU A 298 -23.60 -8.36 -8.68
C LEU A 298 -24.76 -8.62 -7.72
N CYS A 299 -25.51 -7.58 -7.38
CA CYS A 299 -26.67 -7.68 -6.50
C CYS A 299 -27.70 -8.67 -7.03
N GLU A 300 -27.99 -8.63 -8.33
CA GLU A 300 -28.94 -9.53 -8.96
C GLU A 300 -28.44 -10.98 -9.00
N GLN A 301 -27.19 -11.19 -9.41
CA GLN A 301 -26.59 -12.52 -9.52
C GLN A 301 -26.45 -13.19 -8.16
N GLU A 302 -26.07 -12.46 -7.11
CA GLU A 302 -26.00 -12.99 -5.75
C GLU A 302 -27.38 -13.35 -5.20
N LYS A 303 -28.43 -12.56 -5.51
CA LYS A 303 -29.80 -12.92 -5.15
C LYS A 303 -30.24 -14.22 -5.85
N ARG A 304 -29.83 -14.42 -7.12
CA ARG A 304 -30.12 -15.65 -7.87
C ARG A 304 -29.33 -16.85 -7.34
N SER A 305 -28.06 -16.66 -6.96
CA SER A 305 -27.17 -17.73 -6.44
C SER A 305 -27.69 -18.34 -5.14
N ARG A 306 -28.36 -17.52 -4.31
CA ARG A 306 -28.93 -17.92 -3.02
C ARG A 306 -30.30 -18.61 -3.12
N ARG A 307 -30.96 -18.61 -4.28
CA ARG A 307 -32.24 -19.32 -4.43
C ARG A 307 -32.00 -20.83 -4.33
N PRO A 308 -32.81 -21.56 -3.55
CA PRO A 308 -32.70 -23.01 -3.50
C PRO A 308 -32.85 -23.57 -4.92
N LYS A 309 -31.86 -24.34 -5.38
CA LYS A 309 -32.00 -25.10 -6.62
C LYS A 309 -33.02 -26.18 -6.33
N ASN A 310 -34.24 -26.04 -6.83
CA ASN A 310 -35.21 -27.13 -6.83
C ASN A 310 -34.54 -28.30 -7.58
N ARG A 311 -34.18 -29.35 -6.83
CA ARG A 311 -33.73 -30.62 -7.42
C ARG A 311 -34.98 -31.26 -8.05
N SER A 312 -35.07 -31.17 -9.38
CA SER A 312 -35.90 -32.07 -10.20
C SER A 312 -35.22 -33.43 -10.31
#